data_AF-A0AAF0Q7I1-F1
#
_entry.id   AF-A0AAF0Q7I1-F1
#
_cell.length_a   1.000
_cell.length_b   1.000
_cell.length_c   1.000
_cell.angle_alpha   90.00
_cell.angle_beta   90.00
_cell.angle_gamma   90.00
#
_symmetry.space_group_name_H-M   'P 1'
#
loop_
_entity.id
_entity.type
_entity.pdbx_description
1 polymer ?
#
loop_
_entity_poly.entity_id
_entity_poly.type
_entity_poly.pdbx_seq_one_letter_code
_entity_poly.pdbx_strand_id
1 'polypeptide(L)'
;MLEIAAASKMRAAAIMRNEERFAISKCIKVLDEMQGVDQTIYFFALDLFENSNARETFISLKNERRLIWLQCKYNSANAAS
;
A
#
# COMPACT_ATOMS: atom_id res chain seq x y z
N MET A 1 10.99 -6.01 33.73
CA MET A 1 9.60 -6.30 33.26
C MET A 1 8.90 -5.04 32.76
N LEU A 2 8.98 -3.90 33.48
CA LEU A 2 8.41 -2.61 33.04
C LEU A 2 8.94 -2.13 31.67
N GLU A 3 10.25 -2.23 31.43
CA GLU A 3 10.88 -1.85 30.15
C GLU A 3 10.35 -2.66 28.95
N ILE A 4 10.15 -3.97 29.13
CA ILE A 4 9.63 -4.86 28.08
C ILE A 4 8.17 -4.49 27.77
N ALA A 5 7.36 -4.24 28.79
CA ALA A 5 5.97 -3.83 28.62
C ALA A 5 5.85 -2.46 27.94
N ALA A 6 6.73 -1.51 28.26
CA ALA A 6 6.79 -0.20 27.61
C ALA A 6 7.18 -0.34 26.13
N ALA A 7 8.22 -1.10 25.82
CA ALA A 7 8.66 -1.36 24.44
C ALA A 7 7.57 -2.05 23.60
N SER A 8 6.86 -3.03 24.16
CA SER A 8 5.73 -3.69 23.48
C SER A 8 4.59 -2.71 23.15
N LYS A 9 4.23 -1.83 24.10
CA LYS A 9 3.21 -0.79 23.87
C LYS A 9 3.64 0.21 22.79
N MET A 10 4.91 0.64 22.79
CA MET A 10 5.45 1.53 21.76
C MET A 10 5.38 0.88 20.38
N ARG A 11 5.75 -0.40 20.26
CA ARG A 11 5.67 -1.15 19.00
C ARG A 11 4.22 -1.28 18.51
N ALA A 12 3.28 -1.61 19.39
CA ALA A 12 1.86 -1.70 19.03
C ALA A 12 1.31 -0.33 18.55
N ALA A 13 1.63 0.76 19.27
CA ALA A 13 1.22 2.10 18.87
C ALA A 13 1.83 2.53 17.52
N ALA A 14 3.08 2.14 17.24
CA ALA A 14 3.72 2.41 15.95
C ALA A 14 3.04 1.64 14.81
N ILE A 15 2.65 0.38 15.03
CA ILE A 15 1.90 -0.42 14.06
C ILE A 15 0.55 0.23 13.75
N MET A 16 -0.22 0.61 14.77
CA MET A 16 -1.52 1.26 14.58
C MET A 16 -1.40 2.58 13.80
N ARG A 17 -0.41 3.42 14.13
CA ARG A 17 -0.16 4.66 13.39
C ARG A 17 0.26 4.40 11.94
N ASN A 18 0.98 3.31 11.68
CA ASN A 18 1.37 2.93 10.32
C ASN A 18 0.15 2.51 9.50
N GLU A 19 -0.73 1.70 10.09
CA GLU A 19 -1.98 1.26 9.46
C GLU A 19 -2.91 2.43 9.15
N GLU A 20 -2.99 3.44 10.02
CA GLU A 20 -3.75 4.67 9.76
C GLU A 20 -3.11 5.50 8.63
N ARG A 21 -1.79 5.69 8.68
CA ARG A 21 -1.05 6.48 7.67
C ARG A 21 -1.19 5.90 6.26
N PHE A 22 -1.21 4.56 6.16
CA PHE A 22 -1.25 3.78 4.93
C PHE A 22 -2.52 2.91 4.81
N ALA A 23 -3.64 3.44 5.29
CA ALA A 23 -4.93 2.75 5.25
C ALA A 23 -5.35 2.42 3.80
N ILE A 24 -6.03 1.28 3.61
CA ILE A 24 -6.59 0.85 2.31
C ILE A 24 -7.44 1.96 1.68
N SER A 25 -8.31 2.59 2.47
CA SER A 25 -9.19 3.67 2.00
C SER A 25 -8.43 4.85 1.38
N LYS A 26 -7.22 5.14 1.88
CA LYS A 26 -6.34 6.18 1.32
C LYS A 26 -5.70 5.73 0.01
N CYS A 27 -5.32 4.46 -0.11
CA CYS A 27 -4.83 3.89 -1.35
C CYS A 27 -5.91 3.93 -2.44
N ILE A 28 -7.14 3.51 -2.12
CA ILE A 28 -8.30 3.55 -3.04
C ILE A 28 -8.58 4.98 -3.48
N LYS A 29 -8.67 5.94 -2.55
CA LYS A 29 -8.88 7.35 -2.90
C LYS A 29 -7.83 7.88 -3.89
N VAL A 30 -6.55 7.58 -3.64
CA VAL A 30 -5.47 8.00 -4.54
C VAL A 30 -5.58 7.30 -5.89
N LEU A 31 -5.96 6.02 -5.91
CA LEU A 31 -6.16 5.25 -7.14
C LEU A 31 -7.31 5.81 -7.99
N ASP A 32 -8.42 6.19 -7.37
CA ASP A 32 -9.59 6.77 -8.04
C ASP A 32 -9.28 8.14 -8.67
N GLU A 33 -8.35 8.89 -8.08
CA GLU A 33 -7.90 10.20 -8.57
C GLU A 33 -6.82 10.09 -9.67
N MET A 34 -6.25 8.90 -9.91
CA MET A 34 -5.21 8.70 -10.92
C MET A 34 -5.80 8.61 -12.33
N GLN A 35 -5.12 9.26 -13.29
CA GLN A 35 -5.46 9.19 -14.71
C GLN A 35 -4.69 8.06 -15.41
N GLY A 36 -5.31 7.45 -16.44
CA GLY A 36 -4.67 6.44 -17.28
C GLY A 36 -4.53 5.06 -16.64
N VAL A 37 -5.16 4.82 -15.49
CA VAL A 37 -5.29 3.49 -14.90
C VAL A 37 -6.35 2.71 -15.69
N ASP A 38 -5.96 1.65 -16.38
CA ASP A 38 -6.93 0.75 -17.00
C ASP A 38 -7.65 -0.12 -15.95
N GLN A 39 -8.82 -0.64 -16.33
CA GLN A 39 -9.69 -1.40 -15.42
C GLN A 39 -9.01 -2.65 -14.83
N THR A 40 -8.15 -3.32 -15.60
CA THR A 40 -7.47 -4.53 -15.15
C THR A 40 -6.42 -4.21 -14.09
N ILE A 41 -5.62 -3.15 -14.32
CA ILE A 41 -4.66 -2.64 -13.33
C ILE A 41 -5.40 -2.11 -12.09
N TYR A 42 -6.55 -1.47 -12.25
CA TYR A 42 -7.36 -1.00 -11.14
C TYR A 42 -7.78 -2.15 -10.21
N PHE A 43 -8.38 -3.22 -10.77
CA PHE A 43 -8.79 -4.38 -9.96
C PHE A 43 -7.60 -5.09 -9.33
N PHE A 44 -6.52 -5.30 -10.09
CA PHE A 44 -5.27 -5.82 -9.54
C PHE A 44 -4.75 -4.99 -8.37
N ALA A 45 -4.84 -3.66 -8.44
CA ALA A 45 -4.40 -2.78 -7.37
C ALA A 45 -5.25 -2.92 -6.10
N LEU A 46 -6.56 -3.16 -6.22
CA LEU A 46 -7.43 -3.43 -5.07
C LEU A 46 -6.95 -4.66 -4.30
N ASP A 47 -6.70 -5.76 -5.01
CA ASP A 47 -6.16 -6.99 -4.41
C ASP A 47 -4.76 -6.77 -3.82
N LEU A 48 -3.90 -6.02 -4.53
CA LEU A 48 -2.55 -5.70 -4.09
C LEU A 48 -2.55 -4.91 -2.78
N PHE A 49 -3.55 -4.04 -2.55
CA PHE A 49 -3.64 -3.22 -1.35
C PHE A 49 -4.03 -3.97 -0.09
N GLU A 50 -4.43 -5.25 -0.16
CA GLU A 50 -4.52 -6.08 1.05
C GLU A 50 -3.15 -6.23 1.74
N ASN A 51 -2.06 -6.14 0.98
CA ASN A 51 -0.70 -6.16 1.51
C ASN A 51 -0.27 -4.79 2.08
N SER A 52 0.02 -4.72 3.38
CA SER A 52 0.43 -3.49 4.08
C SER A 52 1.70 -2.84 3.53
N ASN A 53 2.70 -3.62 3.15
CA ASN A 53 3.94 -3.11 2.54
C ASN A 53 3.67 -2.50 1.15
N ALA A 54 2.74 -3.07 0.39
CA ALA A 54 2.36 -2.53 -0.90
C ALA A 54 1.66 -1.17 -0.74
N ARG A 55 0.78 -1.03 0.25
CA ARG A 55 0.13 0.26 0.59
C ARG A 55 1.15 1.33 0.97
N GLU A 56 2.07 0.98 1.87
CA GLU A 56 3.14 1.88 2.29
C GLU A 56 3.98 2.35 1.11
N THR A 57 4.39 1.43 0.23
CA THR A 57 5.14 1.77 -0.98
C THR A 57 4.33 2.69 -1.88
N PHE A 58 3.09 2.33 -2.21
CA PHE A 58 2.24 3.09 -3.12
C PHE A 58 1.98 4.53 -2.65
N ILE A 59 1.65 4.72 -1.37
CA ILE A 59 1.41 6.04 -0.78
C ILE A 59 2.71 6.86 -0.72
N SER A 60 3.85 6.22 -0.47
CA SER A 60 5.15 6.91 -0.37
C SER A 60 5.71 7.33 -1.74
N LEU A 61 5.27 6.70 -2.83
CA LEU A 61 5.65 7.11 -4.19
C LEU A 61 5.05 8.48 -4.54
N LYS A 62 5.81 9.26 -5.31
CA LYS A 62 5.30 10.47 -5.99
C LYS A 62 4.21 10.08 -7.00
N ASN A 63 3.25 10.97 -7.22
CA ASN A 63 2.11 10.75 -8.12
C ASN A 63 2.55 10.21 -9.50
N GLU A 64 3.56 10.82 -10.12
CA GLU A 64 4.10 10.43 -11.43
C GLU A 64 4.66 9.00 -11.52
N ARG A 65 5.02 8.38 -10.38
CA ARG A 65 5.62 7.04 -10.34
C ARG A 65 4.64 5.93 -10.03
N ARG A 66 3.43 6.26 -9.53
CA ARG A 66 2.48 5.27 -9.04
C ARG A 66 1.96 4.35 -10.13
N LEU A 67 1.57 4.91 -11.30
CA LEU A 67 1.04 4.10 -12.40
C LEU A 67 2.08 3.12 -12.94
N ILE A 68 3.30 3.60 -13.21
CA ILE A 68 4.41 2.75 -13.65
C ILE A 68 4.71 1.64 -12.64
N TRP A 69 4.66 1.94 -11.34
CA TRP A 69 4.89 0.94 -10.31
C TRP A 69 3.80 -0.13 -10.30
N LEU A 70 2.51 0.25 -10.43
CA LEU A 70 1.39 -0.70 -10.52
C LEU A 70 1.54 -1.62 -11.75
N GLN A 71 1.86 -1.04 -12.91
CA GLN A 71 2.07 -1.80 -14.15
C GLN A 71 3.22 -2.80 -14.00
N CYS A 72 4.34 -2.39 -13.40
CA CYS A 72 5.46 -3.29 -13.12
C CYS A 72 5.05 -4.45 -12.19
N LYS A 73 4.24 -4.19 -11.16
CA LYS A 73 3.76 -5.22 -10.24
C LYS A 73 2.82 -6.20 -10.94
N TYR A 74 1.89 -5.70 -11.74
CA TYR A 74 0.98 -6.52 -12.53
C TYR A 74 1.72 -7.43 -13.50
N ASN A 75 2.66 -6.88 -14.27
CA ASN A 75 3.46 -7.65 -15.23
C ASN A 75 4.30 -8.72 -14.52
N SER A 76 4.84 -8.41 -13.33
CA SER A 76 5.63 -9.37 -12.54
C SER A 76 4.77 -10.51 -12.00
N ALA A 77 3.53 -10.23 -11.57
CA ALA A 77 2.59 -11.24 -11.12
C ALA A 77 2.16 -12.17 -12.26
N ASN A 78 1.87 -11.62 -13.43
CA ASN A 78 1.46 -12.41 -14.60
C ASN A 78 2.61 -13.22 -15.21
N ALA A 79 3.86 -12.75 -15.11
CA ALA A 79 5.02 -13.51 -15.55
C ALA A 79 5.35 -14.71 -14.64
N ALA A 80 4.84 -14.70 -13.40
CA ALA A 80 5.02 -15.77 -12.43
C ALA A 80 3.86 -16.80 -12.42
N SER A 81 2.84 -16.58 -13.26
CA SER A 81 1.64 -17.42 -13.41
C SER A 81 1.78 -18.33 -14.63
#